data_AF-A0A526VK31-F1
#
_entry.id   AF-A0A526VK31-F1
#
_cell.length_a   1.000
_cell.length_b   1.000
_cell.length_c   1.000
_cell.angle_alpha   90.00
_cell.angle_beta   90.00
_cell.angle_gamma   90.00
#
_symmetry.space_group_name_H-M   'P 1'
#
loop_
_entity.id
_entity.type
_entity.pdbx_description
1 polymer ?
#
loop_
_entity_poly.entity_id
_entity_poly.type
_entity_poly.pdbx_seq_one_letter_code
_entity_poly.pdbx_strand_id
1 'polypeptide(L)'
;MRSVHDMIAGRDAPQPQGEKSLGRILADLDSHQCRFPLRGEGAAMRFCATEVTEADWLPGFAGRSYCTFHRRLSEGRGTPAERAAPRVLERLAG
;
A
#
# COMPACT_ATOMS: atom_id res chain seq x y z
N MET A 1 -16.30 -2.43 13.32
CA MET A 1 -16.78 -2.83 11.98
C MET A 1 -16.34 -1.73 11.02
N ARG A 2 -15.56 -2.02 9.98
CA ARG A 2 -15.18 -1.01 8.97
C ARG A 2 -16.39 -0.74 8.07
N SER A 3 -16.71 0.53 7.79
CA SER A 3 -17.77 0.86 6.84
C SER A 3 -17.24 0.82 5.41
N VAL A 4 -18.11 0.54 4.44
CA VAL A 4 -17.78 0.62 3.01
C VAL A 4 -17.31 2.03 2.64
N HIS A 5 -17.85 3.05 3.30
CA HIS A 5 -17.46 4.45 3.12
C HIS A 5 -15.99 4.68 3.49
N ASP A 6 -15.49 4.07 4.57
CA ASP A 6 -14.08 4.18 4.97
C ASP A 6 -13.16 3.52 3.94
N MET A 7 -13.59 2.38 3.37
CA MET A 7 -12.84 1.67 2.32
C MET A 7 -12.77 2.49 1.03
N ILE A 8 -13.85 3.18 0.64
CA ILE A 8 -13.90 4.03 -0.55
C ILE A 8 -13.10 5.32 -0.34
N ALA A 9 -13.16 5.90 0.86
CA ALA A 9 -12.44 7.12 1.22
C ALA A 9 -10.94 6.90 1.47
N GLY A 10 -10.43 5.66 1.37
CA GLY A 10 -9.05 5.33 1.70
C GLY A 10 -8.71 5.55 3.19
N ARG A 11 -9.73 5.59 4.05
CA ARG A 11 -9.58 5.77 5.50
C ARG A 11 -9.46 4.40 6.16
N ASP A 12 -8.45 4.24 7.01
CA ASP A 12 -8.12 3.00 7.70
C ASP A 12 -7.92 1.82 6.75
N ALA A 13 -6.88 1.91 5.91
CA ALA A 13 -6.51 0.86 4.99
C ALA A 13 -6.28 -0.51 5.69
N PRO A 14 -6.47 -1.65 4.99
CA PRO A 14 -6.20 -2.97 5.53
C PRO A 14 -4.83 -3.05 6.21
N GLN A 15 -4.78 -3.70 7.37
CA GLN A 15 -3.55 -3.91 8.13
C GLN A 15 -3.30 -5.42 8.22
N PRO A 16 -2.03 -5.86 8.28
CA PRO A 16 -1.69 -7.26 8.52
C PRO A 16 -2.26 -7.73 9.88
N GLN A 17 -2.63 -9.01 9.97
CA GLN A 17 -3.12 -9.60 11.22
C GLN A 17 -1.98 -9.64 12.25
N GLY A 18 -2.30 -9.36 13.53
CA GLY A 18 -1.35 -9.41 14.64
C GLY A 18 -0.62 -8.09 14.93
N GLU A 19 -0.49 -7.19 13.96
CA GLU A 19 0.14 -5.87 14.11
C GLU A 19 -0.88 -4.75 13.87
N LYS A 20 -1.68 -4.43 14.89
CA LYS A 20 -2.47 -3.19 14.88
C LYS A 20 -1.54 -2.02 15.24
N SER A 21 -0.65 -1.65 14.34
CA SER A 21 0.18 -0.46 14.53
C SER A 21 -0.71 0.79 14.38
N LEU A 22 -0.51 1.80 15.23
CA LEU A 22 -1.16 3.11 15.05
C LEU A 22 -0.65 3.86 13.81
N GLY A 23 0.37 3.31 13.14
CA GLY A 23 1.17 3.94 12.10
C GLY A 23 2.06 5.07 12.61
N ARG A 24 3.12 5.36 11.85
CA ARG A 24 4.07 6.46 12.11
C ARG A 24 3.96 7.54 11.04
N ILE A 25 4.30 8.78 11.36
CA ILE A 25 4.42 9.84 10.34
C ILE A 25 5.70 9.65 9.52
N LEU A 26 5.80 10.32 8.37
CA LEU A 26 6.96 10.20 7.48
C LEU A 26 8.29 10.56 8.17
N ALA A 27 8.27 11.56 9.06
CA ALA A 27 9.45 12.01 9.79
C ALA A 27 9.99 10.97 10.79
N ASP A 28 9.15 10.04 11.25
CA ASP A 28 9.49 9.03 12.27
C ASP A 28 9.77 7.65 11.66
N LEU A 29 9.81 7.55 10.32
CA LEU A 29 10.06 6.31 9.59
C LEU A 29 11.56 6.09 9.43
N ASP A 30 12.01 4.88 9.77
CA ASP A 30 13.37 4.42 9.49
C ASP A 30 13.55 4.07 8.00
N SER A 31 14.80 3.81 7.61
CA SER A 31 15.18 3.56 6.21
C SER A 31 14.52 2.32 5.60
N HIS A 32 14.15 1.30 6.39
CA HIS A 32 13.60 0.02 5.92
C HIS A 32 12.20 -0.26 6.47
N GLN A 33 11.34 0.76 6.50
CA GLN A 33 9.99 0.64 7.02
C GLN A 33 8.91 0.87 5.96
N CYS A 34 7.85 0.09 6.03
CA CYS A 34 6.75 0.09 5.08
C CYS A 34 6.08 1.48 5.00
N ARG A 35 6.06 2.04 3.78
CA ARG A 35 5.49 3.36 3.46
C ARG A 35 4.06 3.31 2.93
N PHE A 36 3.32 2.24 3.22
CA PHE A 36 1.91 2.18 2.80
C PHE A 36 1.06 3.13 3.65
N PRO A 37 0.27 4.04 3.05
CA PRO A 37 -0.54 5.01 3.79
C PRO A 37 -1.73 4.32 4.46
N LEU A 38 -1.95 4.59 5.75
CA LEU A 38 -3.06 4.01 6.52
C LEU A 38 -4.21 4.99 6.71
N ARG A 39 -3.90 6.23 7.13
CA ARG A 39 -4.86 7.29 7.46
C ARG A 39 -4.17 8.63 7.67
N GLY A 40 -4.96 9.71 7.69
CA GLY A 40 -4.48 11.07 7.87
C GLY A 40 -4.16 11.75 6.54
N GLU A 41 -3.88 13.05 6.60
CA GLU A 41 -3.69 13.90 5.43
C GLU A 41 -2.45 14.78 5.64
N GLY A 42 -1.77 15.13 4.53
CA GLY A 42 -0.56 15.96 4.56
C GLY A 42 0.51 15.43 5.51
N ALA A 43 1.06 16.32 6.34
CA ALA A 43 2.10 15.97 7.31
C ALA A 43 1.63 15.02 8.43
N ALA A 44 0.31 14.94 8.67
CA ALA A 44 -0.27 14.03 9.66
C ALA A 44 -0.55 12.63 9.09
N MET A 45 -0.21 12.37 7.82
CA MET A 45 -0.35 11.06 7.20
C MET A 45 0.48 10.01 7.96
N ARG A 46 -0.18 8.91 8.33
CA ARG A 46 0.42 7.79 9.03
C ARG A 46 0.63 6.61 8.10
N PHE A 47 1.79 5.99 8.22
CA PHE A 47 2.25 4.87 7.41
C PHE A 47 2.38 3.60 8.25
N CYS A 48 2.32 2.43 7.62
CA CYS A 48 2.36 1.13 8.28
C CYS A 48 3.55 0.96 9.24
N ALA A 49 4.74 1.38 8.81
CA ALA A 49 6.00 1.31 9.57
C ALA A 49 6.48 -0.09 9.98
N THR A 50 5.84 -1.18 9.53
CA THR A 50 6.37 -2.54 9.67
C THR A 50 7.70 -2.64 8.92
N GLU A 51 8.66 -3.34 9.50
CA GLU A 51 9.96 -3.57 8.87
C GLU A 51 9.82 -4.31 7.54
N VAL A 52 10.62 -3.88 6.57
CA VAL A 52 10.76 -4.51 5.26
C VAL A 52 12.17 -5.08 5.19
N THR A 53 12.30 -6.33 4.79
CA THR A 53 13.63 -6.96 4.65
C THR A 53 14.46 -6.18 3.63
N GLU A 54 15.78 -6.12 3.82
CA GLU A 54 16.68 -5.44 2.87
C GLU A 54 16.53 -5.97 1.45
N ALA A 55 16.32 -7.30 1.31
CA ALA A 55 16.10 -7.94 0.00
C ALA A 55 14.80 -7.49 -0.69
N ASP A 56 13.78 -7.11 0.07
CA ASP A 56 12.51 -6.62 -0.46
C ASP A 56 12.49 -5.09 -0.66
N TRP A 57 13.40 -4.37 -0.01
CA TRP A 57 13.45 -2.92 0.00
C TRP A 57 14.14 -2.35 -1.24
N LEU A 58 13.35 -1.80 -2.15
CA LEU A 58 13.84 -1.18 -3.38
C LEU A 58 13.10 0.14 -3.63
N PRO A 59 13.40 1.21 -2.86
CA PRO A 59 12.73 2.49 -3.03
C PRO A 59 12.94 3.03 -4.44
N GLY A 60 11.89 3.61 -5.04
CA GLY A 60 11.87 4.02 -6.44
C GLY A 60 11.21 3.02 -7.38
N PHE A 61 11.00 1.77 -6.94
CA PHE A 61 10.21 0.78 -7.66
C PHE A 61 8.82 0.62 -7.03
N ALA A 62 7.78 0.52 -7.87
CA ALA A 62 6.41 0.42 -7.41
C ALA A 62 6.22 -0.78 -6.46
N GLY A 63 5.65 -0.52 -5.27
CA GLY A 63 5.33 -1.55 -4.28
C GLY A 63 6.52 -2.12 -3.49
N ARG A 64 7.76 -1.70 -3.78
CA ARG A 64 9.00 -2.18 -3.13
C ARG A 64 9.41 -1.37 -1.89
N SER A 65 8.63 -0.37 -1.54
CA SER A 65 8.70 0.35 -0.25
C SER A 65 7.65 -0.15 0.75
N TYR A 66 6.96 -1.24 0.43
CA TYR A 66 5.87 -1.80 1.25
C TYR A 66 6.24 -3.17 1.81
N CYS A 67 5.68 -3.51 2.98
CA CYS A 67 5.75 -4.87 3.49
C CYS A 67 4.98 -5.83 2.57
N THR A 68 5.22 -7.14 2.71
CA THR A 68 4.62 -8.18 1.88
C THR A 68 3.08 -8.09 1.80
N PHE A 69 2.42 -7.77 2.91
CA PHE A 69 0.97 -7.62 2.95
C PHE A 69 0.49 -6.45 2.06
N HIS A 70 1.05 -5.26 2.28
CA HIS A 70 0.66 -4.06 1.55
C HIS A 70 1.11 -4.05 0.10
N ARG A 71 2.23 -4.74 -0.22
CA ARG A 71 2.64 -5.03 -1.61
C ARG A 71 1.56 -5.82 -2.34
N ARG A 72 1.12 -6.96 -1.78
CA ARG A 72 0.04 -7.78 -2.36
C ARG A 72 -1.28 -7.03 -2.47
N LEU A 73 -1.59 -6.18 -1.49
CA LEU A 73 -2.78 -5.34 -1.53
C LEU A 73 -2.71 -4.34 -2.69
N SER A 74 -1.56 -3.69 -2.88
CA SER A 74 -1.34 -2.71 -3.94
C SER A 74 -1.29 -3.33 -5.34
N GLU A 75 -0.83 -4.57 -5.47
CA GLU A 75 -0.85 -5.33 -6.74
C GLU A 75 -2.27 -5.66 -7.20
N GLY A 76 -3.22 -5.69 -6.27
CA GLY A 76 -4.62 -6.04 -6.55
C GLY A 76 -4.84 -7.53 -6.81
N ARG A 77 -6.09 -7.88 -7.11
CA ARG A 77 -6.47 -9.27 -7.42
C ARG A 77 -6.13 -9.62 -8.87
N GLY A 78 -6.07 -10.92 -9.14
CA GLY A 78 -5.89 -11.47 -10.47
C GLY A 78 -4.63 -12.32 -10.61
N THR A 79 -4.61 -13.15 -11.62
CA THR A 79 -3.44 -13.91 -12.06
C THR A 79 -2.41 -12.96 -12.71
N PRO A 80 -1.13 -13.37 -12.81
CA PRO A 80 -0.16 -12.62 -13.59
C PRO A 80 -0.63 -12.34 -15.03
N ALA A 81 -1.32 -13.30 -15.65
CA ALA A 81 -1.87 -13.15 -16.99
C ALA A 81 -2.98 -12.09 -17.05
N GLU A 82 -3.90 -12.08 -16.09
CA GLU A 82 -4.96 -11.07 -16.01
C GLU A 82 -4.41 -9.66 -15.77
N ARG A 83 -3.32 -9.53 -14.99
CA ARG A 83 -2.66 -8.23 -14.76
C ARG A 83 -1.84 -7.75 -15.96
N ALA A 84 -1.26 -8.68 -16.73
CA ALA A 84 -0.51 -8.38 -17.95
C ALA A 84 -1.41 -8.17 -19.17
N ALA A 85 -2.69 -8.56 -19.08
CA ALA A 85 -3.65 -8.36 -20.16
C ALA A 85 -3.77 -6.86 -20.47
N PRO A 86 -3.75 -6.47 -21.76
CA PRO A 86 -3.92 -5.08 -22.15
C PRO A 86 -5.25 -4.55 -21.62
N ARG A 87 -5.20 -3.41 -20.94
CA ARG A 87 -6.41 -2.75 -20.44
C ARG A 87 -7.22 -2.29 -21.65
N VAL A 88 -8.44 -2.81 -21.78
CA VAL A 88 -9.34 -2.54 -22.93
C VAL A 88 -9.79 -1.06 -23.04
N LEU A 89 -9.25 -0.16 -22.22
CA LEU A 89 -9.51 1.28 -22.28
C LEU A 89 -8.67 2.03 -23.34
N GLU A 90 -7.80 1.36 -24.09
CA GLU A 90 -7.08 1.94 -25.24
C GLU A 90 -7.72 1.60 -26.61
N ARG A 91 -9.06 1.66 -26.71
CA ARG A 91 -9.77 1.43 -27.99
C ARG A 91 -10.92 2.40 -28.30
N LEU A 92 -10.91 3.60 -27.72
CA LEU A 92 -11.86 4.66 -28.10
C LEU A 92 -11.21 6.04 -28.36
N ALA A 93 -9.88 6.09 -28.48
CA ALA A 93 -9.14 7.33 -28.83
C ALA A 93 -8.34 7.18 -30.14
N GLY A 94 -8.87 6.38 -31.08
CA GLY A 94 -8.40 6.31 -32.46
C GLY A 94 -9.37 7.00 -33.39
#